data_AF-A0A844FW03-F1
#
_entry.id   AF-A0A844FW03-F1
#
_cell.length_a   1.000
_cell.length_b   1.000
_cell.length_c   1.000
_cell.angle_alpha   90.00
_cell.angle_beta   90.00
_cell.angle_gamma   90.00
#
_symmetry.space_group_name_H-M   'P 1'
#
loop_
_entity.id
_entity.type
_entity.pdbx_description
1 polymer ?
#
loop_
_entity_poly.entity_id
_entity_poly.type
_entity_poly.pdbx_seq_one_letter_code
_entity_poly.pdbx_strand_id
1 'polypeptide(L)'
;HESERHTHVPWGAFGGSEGAVGKCDIYNYDSKGEVKSMPSKFSGYATKANDVMAFYAPCGGGYGNPLERPPEQVREDVLDE
;
A
#
# COMPACT_ATOMS: atom_id res chain seq x y z
N HIS A 1 -6.59 13.40 6.23
CA HIS A 1 -5.78 13.50 5.00
C HIS A 1 -5.43 12.11 4.42
N GLU A 2 -5.78 11.01 5.09
CA GLU A 2 -5.30 9.63 4.81
C GLU A 2 -5.96 8.89 3.63
N SER A 3 -6.64 9.60 2.72
CA SER A 3 -7.46 8.95 1.68
C SER A 3 -7.45 9.70 0.35
N GLU A 4 -6.29 10.23 -0.04
CA GLU A 4 -6.06 10.88 -1.33
C GLU A 4 -4.89 10.18 -2.04
N ARG A 5 -5.00 9.92 -3.36
CA ARG A 5 -3.99 9.30 -4.26
C ARG A 5 -3.91 7.75 -4.34
N HIS A 6 -5.04 7.05 -4.37
CA HIS A 6 -5.03 5.60 -4.73
C HIS A 6 -4.74 5.34 -6.22
N THR A 7 -4.69 6.37 -7.06
CA THR A 7 -4.39 6.30 -8.49
C THR A 7 -3.08 6.99 -8.89
N HIS A 8 -2.43 7.70 -7.96
CA HIS A 8 -1.19 8.44 -8.23
C HIS A 8 -0.11 7.98 -7.28
N VAL A 9 0.78 7.13 -7.80
CA VAL A 9 2.00 6.74 -7.09
C VAL A 9 2.77 7.99 -6.67
N PRO A 10 3.30 8.04 -5.44
CA PRO A 10 4.24 9.09 -5.09
C PRO A 10 5.51 8.86 -5.92
N TRP A 11 5.85 9.88 -6.72
CA TRP A 11 7.02 9.83 -7.60
C TRP A 11 8.30 9.74 -6.78
N GLY A 12 9.23 8.91 -7.23
CA GLY A 12 10.59 8.96 -6.75
C GLY A 12 11.28 10.25 -7.20
N ALA A 13 12.23 10.73 -6.40
CA ALA A 13 13.01 11.92 -6.70
C ALA A 13 14.45 11.53 -7.06
N PHE A 14 15.07 12.28 -7.97
CA PHE A 14 16.48 12.11 -8.35
C PHE A 14 16.90 10.68 -8.74
N GLY A 15 16.04 9.96 -9.46
CA GLY A 15 16.31 8.58 -9.91
C GLY A 15 15.78 7.48 -8.99
N GLY A 16 15.04 7.83 -7.93
CA GLY A 16 14.34 6.88 -7.07
C GLY A 16 13.12 6.24 -7.73
N SER A 17 12.73 5.06 -7.26
CA SER A 17 11.56 4.33 -7.74
C SER A 17 10.23 4.91 -7.24
N GLU A 18 9.15 4.61 -7.93
CA GLU A 18 7.79 4.94 -7.48
C GLU A 18 7.43 4.20 -6.18
N GLY A 19 6.66 4.85 -5.31
CA GLY A 19 6.15 4.22 -4.09
C GLY A 19 4.84 3.44 -4.34
N ALA A 20 4.31 2.82 -3.29
CA ALA A 20 3.05 2.08 -3.37
C ALA A 20 1.84 2.98 -3.14
N VAL A 21 0.79 2.80 -3.95
CA VAL A 21 -0.51 3.45 -3.71
C VAL A 21 -1.24 2.80 -2.54
N GLY A 22 -2.04 3.60 -1.84
CA GLY A 22 -2.98 3.07 -0.85
C GLY A 22 -4.09 2.26 -1.51
N LYS A 23 -4.63 1.27 -0.80
CA LYS A 23 -5.73 0.43 -1.27
C LYS A 23 -6.59 0.00 -0.08
N CYS A 24 -7.88 -0.19 -0.31
CA CYS A 24 -8.78 -0.77 0.68
C CYS A 24 -9.55 -1.92 0.05
N ASP A 25 -9.49 -3.10 0.65
CA ASP A 25 -10.27 -4.27 0.26
C ASP A 25 -11.23 -4.67 1.36
N ILE A 26 -12.38 -5.20 0.98
CA ILE A 26 -13.29 -5.92 1.88
C ILE A 26 -13.47 -7.33 1.34
N TYR A 27 -13.29 -8.33 2.19
CA TYR A 27 -13.57 -9.73 1.88
C TYR A 27 -14.21 -10.41 3.07
N ASN A 28 -14.92 -11.51 2.84
CA ASN A 28 -15.54 -12.28 3.91
C ASN A 28 -14.77 -13.57 4.14
N TYR A 29 -14.46 -13.90 5.40
CA TYR A 29 -13.70 -15.10 5.74
C TYR A 29 -14.45 -16.40 5.38
N ASP A 30 -15.78 -16.38 5.46
CA ASP A 30 -16.62 -17.54 5.15
C ASP A 30 -16.82 -17.73 3.64
N SER A 31 -16.67 -16.66 2.85
CA SER A 31 -16.73 -16.67 1.38
C SER A 31 -15.35 -16.47 0.77
N LYS A 32 -14.47 -17.47 0.90
CA LYS A 32 -13.11 -17.43 0.35
C LYS A 32 -13.14 -17.23 -1.17
N GLY A 33 -12.61 -16.09 -1.63
CA GLY A 33 -12.43 -15.77 -3.04
C GLY A 33 -13.17 -14.51 -3.51
N GLU A 34 -14.16 -14.02 -2.76
CA GLU A 34 -14.76 -12.71 -3.03
C GLU A 34 -13.99 -11.61 -2.32
N VAL A 35 -13.15 -10.91 -3.07
CA VAL A 35 -12.46 -9.69 -2.61
C VAL A 35 -13.03 -8.50 -3.37
N LYS A 36 -13.53 -7.51 -2.64
CA LYS A 36 -14.05 -6.26 -3.20
C LYS A 36 -13.09 -5.12 -2.92
N SER A 37 -12.52 -4.58 -3.99
CA SER A 37 -11.75 -3.33 -3.94
C SER A 37 -12.69 -2.14 -3.71
N MET A 38 -12.36 -1.32 -2.72
CA MET A 38 -13.17 -0.18 -2.30
C MET A 38 -12.52 1.13 -2.76
N PRO A 39 -13.33 2.15 -3.11
CA PRO A 39 -12.82 3.48 -3.46
C PRO A 39 -12.14 4.13 -2.25
N SER A 40 -11.32 5.17 -2.49
CA SER A 40 -10.54 5.83 -1.44
C SER A 40 -11.39 6.42 -0.31
N LYS A 41 -12.63 6.82 -0.60
CA LYS A 41 -13.59 7.31 0.39
C LYS A 41 -14.92 6.62 0.14
N PHE A 42 -15.48 5.97 1.15
CA PHE A 42 -16.82 5.40 1.13
C PHE A 42 -17.46 5.53 2.51
N SER A 43 -18.79 5.58 2.54
CA SER A 43 -19.57 5.58 3.78
C SER A 43 -20.85 4.78 3.59
N GLY A 44 -21.43 4.27 4.68
CA GLY A 44 -22.67 3.50 4.63
C GLY A 44 -22.55 2.11 3.98
N TYR A 45 -21.35 1.54 3.91
CA TYR A 45 -21.17 0.17 3.44
C TYR A 45 -21.68 -0.83 4.50
N ALA A 46 -22.70 -1.61 4.16
CA ALA A 46 -23.24 -2.63 5.04
C ALA A 46 -22.29 -3.83 5.10
N THR A 47 -21.79 -4.14 6.29
CA THR A 47 -20.95 -5.31 6.56
C THR A 47 -21.79 -6.50 7.01
N LYS A 48 -21.28 -7.70 6.73
CA LYS A 48 -21.80 -8.97 7.23
C LYS A 48 -20.88 -9.51 8.32
N ALA A 49 -21.38 -10.48 9.09
CA ALA A 49 -20.53 -11.22 10.02
C ALA A 49 -19.34 -11.82 9.24
N ASN A 50 -18.16 -11.77 9.85
CA ASN A 50 -16.90 -12.25 9.26
C ASN A 50 -16.38 -11.48 8.03
N ASP A 51 -16.94 -10.29 7.75
CA ASP A 51 -16.29 -9.34 6.85
C ASP A 51 -15.00 -8.80 7.48
N VAL A 52 -13.94 -8.75 6.67
CA VAL A 52 -12.63 -8.21 6.99
C VAL A 52 -12.37 -7.02 6.06
N MET A 53 -12.01 -5.89 6.65
CA MET A 53 -11.52 -4.72 5.94
C MET A 53 -9.99 -4.69 6.01
N ALA A 54 -9.33 -4.81 4.87
CA ALA A 54 -7.88 -4.70 4.75
C ALA A 54 -7.53 -3.33 4.18
N PHE A 55 -6.79 -2.55 4.96
CA PHE A 55 -6.27 -1.25 4.55
C PHE A 55 -4.77 -1.34 4.29
N TYR A 56 -4.36 -0.92 3.10
CA TYR A 56 -2.97 -0.83 2.66
C TYR A 56 -2.60 0.64 2.64
N ALA A 57 -1.73 1.05 3.55
CA ALA A 57 -1.24 2.43 3.60
C ALA A 57 -0.33 2.71 2.40
N PRO A 58 -0.38 3.91 1.81
CA PRO A 58 0.56 4.30 0.76
C PRO A 58 1.98 4.45 1.33
N CYS A 59 2.98 4.09 0.54
CA CYS A 59 4.40 4.33 0.84
C CYS A 59 4.96 5.38 -0.13
N GLY A 60 5.79 6.30 0.38
CA GLY A 60 6.45 7.34 -0.43
C GLY A 60 7.39 6.75 -1.50
N GLY A 61 7.66 7.52 -2.56
CA GLY A 61 8.64 7.15 -3.57
C GLY A 61 10.07 7.24 -3.05
N GLY A 62 10.97 6.44 -3.61
CA GLY A 62 12.39 6.42 -3.25
C GLY A 62 13.12 7.70 -3.65
N TYR A 63 14.30 7.90 -3.07
CA TYR A 63 15.19 9.04 -3.37
C TYR A 63 16.55 8.53 -3.87
N GLY A 64 17.03 9.04 -5.00
CA GLY A 64 18.34 8.68 -5.55
C GLY A 64 18.34 7.33 -6.31
N ASN A 65 19.45 7.02 -6.99
CA ASN A 65 19.61 5.74 -7.69
C ASN A 65 19.77 4.58 -6.67
N PRO A 66 18.94 3.52 -6.73
CA PRO A 66 19.05 2.36 -5.83
C PRO A 66 20.44 1.71 -5.82
N LEU A 67 21.18 1.77 -6.93
CA LEU A 67 22.53 1.19 -7.06
C LEU A 67 23.63 2.06 -6.44
N GLU A 68 23.33 3.31 -6.09
CA GLU A 68 24.25 4.19 -5.38
C GLU A 68 24.10 4.07 -3.85
N ARG A 69 23.15 3.25 -3.38
CA ARG A 69 22.94 3.01 -1.95
C ARG A 69 24.09 2.18 -1.37
N PRO A 70 24.61 2.52 -0.17
CA PRO A 70 25.62 1.71 0.51
C PRO A 70 25.12 0.27 0.75
N PRO A 71 25.89 -0.77 0.34
CA PRO A 71 25.49 -2.18 0.51
C PRO A 71 25.16 -2.58 1.95
N GLU A 72 25.81 -1.95 2.93
CA GLU A 72 25.58 -2.19 4.35
C GLU A 72 24.15 -1.81 4.75
N GLN A 73 23.60 -0.73 4.21
CA GLN A 73 22.21 -0.34 4.50
C GLN A 73 21.20 -1.29 3.86
N VAL A 74 21.52 -1.85 2.69
CA VAL A 74 20.68 -2.87 2.06
C VAL A 74 20.69 -4.16 2.90
N ARG A 75 21.84 -4.51 3.47
CA ARG A 75 21.96 -5.68 4.35
C ARG A 75 21.12 -5.53 5.62
N GLU A 76 21.17 -4.39 6.29
CA GLU A 76 20.36 -4.16 7.51
C GLU A 76 18.87 -4.24 7.21
N ASP A 77 18.38 -3.63 6.11
CA ASP A 77 16.97 -3.74 5.70
C ASP A 77 16.52 -5.21 5.55
N VAL A 78 17.36 -6.07 4.95
CA VAL A 78 17.04 -7.51 4.77
C VAL A 78 17.07 -8.29 6.08
N LEU A 79 17.84 -7.84 7.08
CA LEU A 79 17.90 -8.46 8.40
C LEU A 79 16.77 -8.02 9.33
N ASP A 80 16.15 -6.86 9.04
CA ASP A 80 15.07 -6.27 9.83
C ASP A 80 13.65 -6.63 9.31
N GLU A 81 13.53 -7.32 8.17
CA GLU A 81 12.28 -7.90 7.62
C GLU A 81 11.96 -9.31 8.17
#